data_AF-A0A2U1B013-F1
#
_entry.id   AF-A0A2U1B013-F1
#
_cell.length_a   1.000
_cell.length_b   1.000
_cell.length_c   1.000
_cell.angle_alpha   90.00
_cell.angle_beta   90.00
_cell.angle_gamma   90.00
#
_symmetry.space_group_name_H-M   'P 1'
#
loop_
_entity.id
_entity.type
_entity.pdbx_description
1 polymer ?
#
loop_
_entity_poly.entity_id
_entity_poly.type
_entity_poly.pdbx_seq_one_letter_code
_entity_poly.pdbx_strand_id
1 'polypeptide(L)'
;MKILLLFLLTLTALRSYSQTTDNYQIEITSKASASHSEFKIHLSKKGNTTKVVYFKRKQEDLKPTQQDSLEIQELVKNLNDFETRKQLTQIFEKYKSYEKDSLVISSNHPLLRISDALSKEKTLKVNDTDKNRIIIDGTSARIKVQHENGPAYELYAVSPRHDTHPLLYQFISSALALYRSNVEKPILNKNDTQGY
;
A
#
# COMPACT_ATOMS: atom_id res chain seq x y z
N MET A 1 11.89 -54.41 6.68
CA MET A 1 10.97 -53.44 7.33
C MET A 1 11.61 -52.08 7.64
N LYS A 2 12.81 -52.00 8.25
CA LYS A 2 13.42 -50.71 8.63
C LYS A 2 13.70 -49.74 7.46
N ILE A 3 14.14 -50.25 6.31
CA ILE A 3 14.44 -49.44 5.11
C ILE A 3 13.18 -48.84 4.48
N LEU A 4 12.07 -49.60 4.48
CA LEU A 4 10.78 -49.14 3.95
C LEU A 4 10.20 -47.98 4.77
N LEU A 5 10.42 -48.02 6.09
CA LEU A 5 9.99 -46.99 7.04
C LEU A 5 10.80 -45.70 6.89
N LEU A 6 12.09 -45.81 6.57
CA LEU A 6 12.96 -44.67 6.28
C LEU A 6 12.53 -43.95 4.99
N PHE A 7 12.20 -44.71 3.93
CA PHE A 7 11.69 -44.13 2.68
C PHE A 7 10.35 -43.42 2.88
N LEU A 8 9.44 -44.01 3.67
CA LEU A 8 8.14 -43.40 3.98
C LEU A 8 8.28 -42.06 4.73
N LEU A 9 9.24 -41.97 5.66
CA LEU A 9 9.58 -40.74 6.39
C LEU A 9 10.17 -39.65 5.48
N THR A 10 10.98 -40.02 4.48
CA THR A 10 11.52 -39.04 3.52
C THR A 10 10.46 -38.51 2.55
N LEU A 11 9.48 -39.33 2.16
CA LEU A 11 8.39 -38.91 1.26
C LEU A 11 7.36 -38.00 1.93
N THR A 12 7.09 -38.18 3.23
CA THR A 12 6.18 -37.29 3.97
C THR A 12 6.81 -35.94 4.29
N ALA A 13 8.12 -35.90 4.55
CA ALA A 13 8.86 -34.65 4.74
C ALA A 13 8.84 -33.73 3.50
N LEU A 14 8.84 -34.31 2.29
CA LEU A 14 8.78 -33.54 1.04
C LEU A 14 7.43 -32.85 0.82
N ARG A 15 6.32 -33.40 1.35
CA ARG A 15 4.98 -32.81 1.18
C ARG A 15 4.68 -31.67 2.15
N SER A 16 5.42 -31.56 3.25
CA SER A 16 5.25 -30.48 4.24
C SER A 16 5.87 -29.14 3.81
N TYR A 17 6.61 -29.10 2.70
CA TYR A 17 7.22 -27.87 2.17
C TYR A 17 6.41 -27.18 1.06
N SER A 18 5.24 -27.71 0.69
CA SER A 18 4.26 -26.93 -0.08
C SER A 18 3.50 -26.01 0.87
N GLN A 19 4.23 -25.10 1.52
CA GLN A 19 3.65 -24.04 2.31
C GLN A 19 2.71 -23.23 1.41
N THR A 20 1.50 -23.04 1.93
CA THR A 20 0.48 -22.18 1.36
C THR A 20 1.11 -20.89 0.83
N THR A 21 0.90 -20.59 -0.45
CA THR A 21 1.08 -19.21 -0.93
C THR A 21 0.04 -18.38 -0.21
N ASP A 22 0.44 -17.76 0.90
CA ASP A 22 -0.45 -16.91 1.68
C ASP A 22 -1.01 -15.83 0.76
N ASN A 23 -2.34 -15.79 0.65
CA ASN A 23 -3.04 -14.77 -0.10
C ASN A 23 -3.12 -13.51 0.77
N TYR A 24 -2.72 -12.38 0.19
CA TYR A 24 -2.74 -11.11 0.90
C TYR A 24 -2.93 -9.95 -0.06
N GLN A 25 -3.28 -8.81 0.52
CA GLN A 25 -3.36 -7.52 -0.15
C GLN A 25 -2.46 -6.52 0.57
N ILE A 26 -1.71 -5.74 -0.20
CA ILE A 26 -0.90 -4.62 0.30
C ILE A 26 -1.42 -3.37 -0.38
N GLU A 27 -1.86 -2.39 0.39
CA GLU A 27 -2.22 -1.06 -0.10
C GLU A 27 -1.23 -0.04 0.45
N ILE A 28 -0.52 0.65 -0.43
CA ILE A 28 0.34 1.78 -0.08
C ILE A 28 -0.31 3.03 -0.63
N THR A 29 -0.54 4.02 0.22
CA THR A 29 -0.91 5.39 -0.16
C THR A 29 0.23 6.31 0.21
N SER A 30 0.86 6.93 -0.78
CA SER A 30 1.90 7.92 -0.56
C SER A 30 1.38 9.32 -0.85
N LYS A 31 1.64 10.25 0.08
CA LYS A 31 1.23 11.65 -0.01
C LYS A 31 2.43 12.56 0.20
N ALA A 32 2.66 13.49 -0.70
CA ALA A 32 3.66 14.53 -0.55
C ALA A 32 2.99 15.86 -0.24
N SER A 33 3.25 16.42 0.94
CA SER A 33 2.56 17.62 1.42
C SER A 33 2.86 18.85 0.57
N ALA A 34 4.13 19.06 0.19
CA ALA A 34 4.55 20.25 -0.55
C ALA A 34 3.94 20.33 -1.97
N SER A 35 3.85 19.21 -2.67
CA SER A 35 3.33 19.15 -4.05
C SER A 35 1.85 18.78 -4.14
N HIS A 36 1.18 18.51 -3.00
CA HIS A 36 -0.18 17.97 -2.93
C HIS A 36 -0.40 16.69 -3.78
N SER A 37 0.69 16.03 -4.18
CA SER A 37 0.65 14.84 -5.02
C SER A 37 0.41 13.60 -4.17
N GLU A 38 -0.42 12.71 -4.70
CA GLU A 38 -0.75 11.45 -4.05
C GLU A 38 -0.78 10.34 -5.10
N PHE A 39 -0.16 9.21 -4.76
CA PHE A 39 -0.26 7.99 -5.54
C PHE A 39 -0.54 6.79 -4.64
N LYS A 40 -1.10 5.74 -5.24
CA LYS A 40 -1.34 4.48 -4.52
C LYS A 40 -0.82 3.29 -5.31
N ILE A 41 -0.38 2.27 -4.59
CA ILE A 41 0.02 0.97 -5.13
C ILE A 41 -0.77 -0.08 -4.36
N HIS A 42 -1.60 -0.84 -5.07
CA HIS A 42 -2.39 -1.93 -4.50
C HIS A 42 -1.90 -3.24 -5.12
N LEU A 43 -1.31 -4.11 -4.31
CA LEU A 43 -0.90 -5.44 -4.72
C LEU A 43 -1.89 -6.46 -4.13
N SER A 44 -2.43 -7.34 -4.95
CA SER A 44 -3.27 -8.46 -4.53
C SER A 44 -2.67 -9.77 -5.03
N LYS A 45 -2.22 -10.61 -4.10
CA LYS A 45 -1.71 -11.96 -4.36
C LYS A 45 -2.81 -12.97 -4.07
N LYS A 46 -3.21 -13.74 -5.09
CA LYS A 46 -4.22 -14.80 -4.98
C LYS A 46 -3.76 -16.04 -5.74
N GLY A 47 -3.32 -17.06 -5.02
CA GLY A 47 -2.76 -18.29 -5.60
C GLY A 47 -1.56 -17.99 -6.50
N ASN A 48 -1.66 -18.39 -7.78
CA ASN A 48 -0.58 -18.23 -8.76
C ASN A 48 -0.61 -16.90 -9.51
N THR A 49 -1.57 -16.03 -9.23
CA THR A 49 -1.76 -14.78 -9.96
C THR A 49 -1.63 -13.61 -8.99
N THR A 50 -0.81 -12.62 -9.36
CA THR A 50 -0.73 -11.37 -8.61
C THR A 50 -1.08 -10.19 -9.50
N LYS A 51 -1.97 -9.34 -9.02
CA LYS A 51 -2.33 -8.08 -9.68
C LYS A 51 -1.74 -6.92 -8.91
N VAL A 52 -1.13 -5.98 -9.62
CA VAL A 52 -0.67 -4.70 -9.07
C VAL A 52 -1.44 -3.58 -9.75
N VAL A 53 -2.11 -2.73 -8.97
CA VAL A 53 -2.88 -1.58 -9.45
C VAL A 53 -2.22 -0.31 -8.96
N TYR A 54 -2.00 0.62 -9.88
CA TYR A 54 -1.38 1.91 -9.64
C TYR A 54 -2.44 2.98 -9.76
N PHE A 55 -2.43 3.94 -8.84
CA PHE A 55 -3.37 5.05 -8.82
C PHE A 55 -2.60 6.36 -8.79
N LYS A 56 -3.01 7.31 -9.65
CA LYS A 56 -2.56 8.69 -9.64
C LYS A 56 -3.71 9.60 -9.25
N ARG A 57 -3.52 10.44 -8.23
CA ARG A 57 -4.52 11.45 -7.88
C ARG A 57 -4.67 12.46 -9.03
N LYS A 58 -5.91 12.70 -9.46
CA LYS A 58 -6.24 13.78 -10.39
C LYS A 58 -6.28 15.11 -9.64
N GLN A 59 -6.00 16.21 -10.35
CA GLN A 59 -6.10 17.55 -9.76
C GLN A 59 -7.56 17.93 -9.44
N GLU A 60 -8.50 17.45 -10.25
CA GLU A 60 -9.92 17.69 -10.05
C GLU A 60 -10.53 16.62 -9.14
N ASP A 61 -11.00 17.05 -7.97
CA ASP A 61 -11.80 16.22 -7.07
C ASP A 61 -13.26 16.16 -7.58
N LEU A 62 -13.97 15.11 -7.21
CA LEU A 62 -15.39 14.93 -7.49
C LEU A 62 -16.22 15.99 -6.76
N LYS A 63 -17.37 16.36 -7.31
CA LYS A 63 -18.27 17.32 -6.66
C LYS A 63 -18.95 16.67 -5.45
N PRO A 64 -18.93 17.33 -4.27
CA PRO A 64 -19.69 16.88 -3.11
C PRO A 64 -21.19 16.80 -3.39
N THR A 65 -21.88 15.88 -2.70
CA THR A 65 -23.34 15.90 -2.68
C THR A 65 -23.84 17.18 -2.01
N GLN A 66 -25.12 17.51 -2.20
CA GLN A 66 -25.73 18.65 -1.51
C GLN A 66 -25.66 18.48 0.03
N GLN A 67 -25.87 17.26 0.52
CA GLN A 67 -25.78 16.94 1.95
C GLN A 67 -24.37 17.19 2.49
N ASP A 68 -23.35 16.61 1.85
CA ASP A 68 -21.96 16.77 2.28
C ASP A 68 -21.50 18.23 2.11
N SER A 69 -22.05 18.97 1.15
CA SER A 69 -21.77 20.40 0.99
C SER A 69 -22.29 21.23 2.16
N LEU A 70 -23.50 20.94 2.65
CA LEU A 70 -24.07 21.59 3.84
C LEU A 70 -23.26 21.22 5.09
N GLU A 71 -22.88 19.94 5.22
CA GLU A 71 -22.07 19.45 6.33
C GLU A 71 -20.67 20.12 6.34
N ILE A 72 -20.02 20.26 5.19
CA ILE A 72 -18.75 21.01 5.06
C ILE A 72 -18.94 22.46 5.55
N GLN A 73 -20.01 23.15 5.14
CA GLN A 73 -20.27 24.54 5.58
C GLN A 73 -20.47 24.65 7.09
N GLU A 74 -21.02 23.63 7.74
CA GLU A 74 -21.18 23.58 9.18
C GLU A 74 -19.84 23.29 9.89
N LEU A 75 -19.10 22.28 9.43
CA LEU A 75 -17.82 21.88 10.01
C LEU A 75 -16.75 22.98 9.88
N VAL A 76 -16.75 23.75 8.79
CA VAL A 76 -15.79 24.85 8.59
C VAL A 76 -15.95 25.97 9.63
N LYS A 77 -17.12 26.12 10.25
CA LYS A 77 -17.34 27.12 11.31
C LYS A 77 -16.60 26.78 12.60
N ASN A 78 -16.27 25.50 12.83
CA ASN A 78 -15.67 24.99 14.06
C ASN A 78 -14.31 24.30 13.82
N LEU A 79 -13.49 24.82 12.90
CA LEU A 79 -12.19 24.23 12.54
C LEU A 79 -11.17 24.08 13.69
N ASN A 80 -11.38 24.74 14.82
CA ASN A 80 -10.51 24.60 15.99
C ASN A 80 -10.69 23.24 16.68
N ASP A 81 -11.86 22.61 16.54
CA ASP A 81 -12.13 21.29 17.09
C ASP A 81 -11.40 20.18 16.29
N PHE A 82 -10.86 19.20 17.01
CA PHE A 82 -10.09 18.12 16.41
C PHE A 82 -10.98 17.12 15.66
N GLU A 83 -12.09 16.70 16.25
CA GLU A 83 -13.00 15.74 15.62
C GLU A 83 -13.67 16.35 14.38
N THR A 84 -13.98 17.65 14.42
CA THR A 84 -14.45 18.43 13.27
C THR A 84 -13.45 18.41 12.12
N ARG A 85 -12.16 18.67 12.38
CA ARG A 85 -11.10 18.60 11.34
C ARG A 85 -10.96 17.19 10.76
N LYS A 86 -11.09 16.17 11.59
CA LYS A 86 -11.03 14.76 11.18
C LYS A 86 -12.23 14.38 10.31
N GLN A 87 -13.44 14.77 10.67
CA GLN A 87 -14.65 14.58 9.86
C GLN A 87 -14.54 15.30 8.52
N LEU A 88 -14.10 16.56 8.53
CA LEU A 88 -13.89 17.33 7.31
C LEU A 88 -12.86 16.67 6.37
N THR A 89 -11.77 16.15 6.95
CA THR A 89 -10.77 15.38 6.19
C THR A 89 -11.39 14.11 5.59
N GLN A 90 -12.23 13.38 6.33
CA GLN A 90 -12.90 12.19 5.82
C GLN A 90 -13.83 12.51 4.64
N ILE A 91 -14.57 13.62 4.71
CA ILE A 91 -15.42 14.08 3.60
C ILE A 91 -14.55 14.42 2.38
N PHE A 92 -13.47 15.18 2.54
CA PHE A 92 -12.59 15.49 1.40
C PHE A 92 -11.92 14.24 0.79
N GLU A 93 -11.51 13.27 1.61
CA GLU A 93 -10.94 12.01 1.11
C GLU A 93 -11.94 11.21 0.26
N LYS A 94 -13.25 11.28 0.56
CA LYS A 94 -14.33 10.61 -0.20
C LYS A 94 -14.43 11.10 -1.65
N TYR A 95 -14.15 12.37 -1.88
CA TYR A 95 -14.30 12.99 -3.20
C TYR A 95 -13.03 13.01 -4.04
N LYS A 96 -11.92 12.48 -3.53
CA LYS A 96 -10.70 12.38 -4.33
C LYS A 96 -10.88 11.51 -5.56
N SER A 97 -10.47 12.02 -6.71
CA SER A 97 -10.51 11.31 -7.98
C SER A 97 -9.13 10.72 -8.33
N TYR A 98 -9.13 9.53 -8.94
CA TYR A 98 -7.91 8.85 -9.34
C TYR A 98 -8.00 8.35 -10.78
N GLU A 99 -6.88 8.49 -11.50
CA GLU A 99 -6.59 7.67 -12.66
C GLU A 99 -5.95 6.36 -12.20
N LYS A 100 -6.27 5.24 -12.86
CA LYS A 100 -5.78 3.92 -12.45
C LYS A 100 -5.31 3.11 -13.64
N ASP A 101 -4.27 2.31 -13.41
CA ASP A 101 -3.76 1.34 -14.36
C ASP A 101 -3.31 0.08 -13.61
N SER A 102 -3.12 -1.05 -14.28
CA SER A 102 -2.76 -2.29 -13.61
C SER A 102 -1.90 -3.22 -14.44
N LEU A 103 -1.08 -4.00 -13.74
CA LEU A 103 -0.30 -5.09 -14.29
C LEU A 103 -0.67 -6.41 -13.61
N VAL A 104 -0.52 -7.50 -14.35
CA VAL A 104 -0.57 -8.86 -13.81
C VAL A 104 0.84 -9.41 -13.88
N ILE A 105 1.34 -9.93 -12.76
CA ILE A 105 2.66 -10.54 -12.67
C ILE A 105 2.53 -12.02 -12.31
N SER A 106 3.50 -12.81 -12.79
CA SER A 106 3.61 -14.23 -12.51
C SER A 106 4.00 -14.49 -11.04
N SER A 107 3.69 -15.69 -10.56
CA SER A 107 3.98 -16.15 -9.19
C SER A 107 5.47 -16.22 -8.83
N ASN A 108 6.37 -16.17 -9.83
CA ASN A 108 7.82 -16.15 -9.64
C ASN A 108 8.45 -14.76 -9.81
N HIS A 109 7.65 -13.71 -9.99
CA HIS A 109 8.18 -12.37 -10.24
C HIS A 109 8.97 -11.85 -9.03
N PRO A 110 10.16 -11.23 -9.20
CA PRO A 110 11.01 -10.78 -8.08
C PRO A 110 10.32 -9.85 -7.07
N LEU A 111 9.35 -9.05 -7.53
CA LEU A 111 8.53 -8.20 -6.66
C LEU A 111 7.83 -9.01 -5.55
N LEU A 112 7.47 -10.27 -5.82
CA LEU A 112 6.77 -11.11 -4.86
C LEU A 112 7.61 -11.48 -3.64
N ARG A 113 8.93 -11.62 -3.81
CA ARG A 113 9.83 -11.85 -2.67
C ARG A 113 9.84 -10.64 -1.73
N ILE A 114 9.79 -9.43 -2.29
CA ILE A 114 9.77 -8.19 -1.52
C ILE A 114 8.40 -8.02 -0.86
N SER A 115 7.32 -8.30 -1.57
CA SER A 115 5.96 -8.20 -1.04
C SER A 115 5.67 -9.25 0.03
N ASP A 116 6.18 -10.47 -0.11
CA ASP A 116 6.08 -11.53 0.89
C ASP A 116 6.85 -11.18 2.17
N ALA A 117 7.99 -10.51 2.05
CA ALA A 117 8.73 -10.00 3.20
C ALA A 117 7.98 -8.84 3.87
N LEU A 118 7.50 -7.87 3.07
CA LEU A 118 6.74 -6.73 3.58
C LEU A 118 5.47 -7.21 4.29
N SER A 119 4.72 -8.15 3.72
CA SER A 119 3.48 -8.65 4.31
C SER A 119 3.67 -9.35 5.67
N LYS A 120 4.90 -9.80 5.96
CA LYS A 120 5.28 -10.47 7.22
C LYS A 120 6.04 -9.55 8.17
N GLU A 121 6.27 -8.29 7.83
CA GLU A 121 7.09 -7.40 8.62
C GLU A 121 6.40 -7.03 9.95
N LYS A 122 6.81 -7.71 11.03
CA LYS A 122 6.29 -7.52 12.40
C LYS A 122 6.96 -6.37 13.16
N THR A 123 8.09 -5.87 12.66
CA THR A 123 8.97 -4.90 13.33
C THR A 123 8.57 -3.45 13.12
N LEU A 124 7.67 -3.18 12.18
CA LEU A 124 7.13 -1.84 11.99
C LEU A 124 5.99 -1.67 13.01
N LYS A 125 6.33 -1.23 14.21
CA LYS A 125 5.31 -0.87 15.20
C LYS A 125 4.46 0.28 14.64
N VAL A 126 3.15 0.17 14.82
CA VAL A 126 2.21 1.30 14.69
C VAL A 126 2.68 2.37 15.65
N ASN A 127 3.41 3.37 15.17
CA ASN A 127 3.74 4.52 15.99
C ASN A 127 2.48 5.39 15.98
N ASP A 128 1.60 5.20 16.97
CA ASP A 128 0.34 5.97 17.08
C ASP A 128 0.60 7.49 17.10
N THR A 129 1.80 7.89 17.53
CA THR A 129 2.34 9.25 17.48
C THR A 129 2.49 9.79 16.05
N ASP A 130 2.81 8.95 15.06
CA ASP A 130 3.01 9.38 13.67
C ASP A 130 1.70 9.41 12.86
N LYS A 131 0.66 8.70 13.31
CA LYS A 131 -0.66 8.68 12.67
C LYS A 131 -1.32 10.07 12.59
N ASN A 132 -1.03 10.94 13.57
CA ASN A 132 -1.64 12.25 13.72
C ASN A 132 -0.67 13.41 13.48
N ARG A 133 0.58 13.15 13.08
CA ARG A 133 1.58 14.20 12.88
C ARG A 133 1.35 14.89 11.55
N ILE A 134 1.12 16.21 11.58
CA ILE A 134 1.10 17.04 10.37
C ILE A 134 2.55 17.14 9.86
N ILE A 135 2.81 16.55 8.70
CA ILE A 135 4.12 16.57 8.07
C ILE A 135 4.12 17.71 7.06
N ILE A 136 4.77 18.82 7.42
CA ILE A 136 4.76 20.04 6.62
C ILE A 136 5.67 19.89 5.38
N ASP A 137 6.83 19.22 5.52
CA ASP A 137 7.87 19.18 4.48
C ASP A 137 8.31 17.76 4.07
N GLY A 138 7.42 16.77 4.13
CA GLY A 138 7.78 15.37 3.92
C GLY A 138 6.80 14.59 3.06
N THR A 139 7.28 13.44 2.60
CA THR A 139 6.43 12.40 2.01
C THR A 139 5.97 11.48 3.12
N SER A 140 4.68 11.19 3.21
CA SER A 140 4.15 10.14 4.08
C SER A 140 3.76 8.92 3.26
N ALA A 141 3.83 7.74 3.85
CA ALA A 141 3.27 6.53 3.30
C ALA A 141 2.39 5.84 4.36
N ARG A 142 1.14 5.60 4.03
CA ARG A 142 0.23 4.73 4.78
C ARG A 142 0.22 3.36 4.11
N ILE A 143 0.45 2.31 4.88
CA ILE A 143 0.54 0.94 4.38
C ILE A 143 -0.52 0.12 5.10
N LYS A 144 -1.36 -0.59 4.36
CA LYS A 144 -2.31 -1.56 4.91
C LYS A 144 -1.99 -2.92 4.35
N VAL A 145 -1.95 -3.91 5.22
CA VAL A 145 -1.78 -5.31 4.81
C VAL A 145 -2.94 -6.12 5.36
N GLN A 146 -3.59 -6.87 4.48
CA GLN A 146 -4.69 -7.76 4.80
C GLN A 146 -4.34 -9.16 4.32
N HIS A 147 -4.39 -10.12 5.23
CA HIS A 147 -4.20 -11.53 4.94
C HIS A 147 -5.55 -12.23 4.88
N GLU A 148 -5.72 -13.23 4.02
CA GLU A 148 -6.98 -13.99 3.93
C GLU A 148 -7.28 -14.73 5.25
N ASN A 149 -6.26 -15.33 5.86
CA ASN A 149 -6.38 -16.13 7.09
C ASN A 149 -5.43 -15.66 8.19
N GLY A 150 -5.14 -14.36 8.27
CA GLY A 150 -4.15 -13.81 9.21
C GLY A 150 -4.49 -12.41 9.71
N PRO A 151 -3.70 -11.88 10.68
CA PRO A 151 -3.95 -10.56 11.24
C PRO A 151 -3.71 -9.47 10.19
N ALA A 152 -4.68 -8.58 10.01
CA ALA A 152 -4.46 -7.35 9.26
C ALA A 152 -3.68 -6.34 10.10
N TYR A 153 -2.89 -5.51 9.44
CA TYR A 153 -2.19 -4.42 10.11
C TYR A 153 -2.12 -3.18 9.23
N GLU A 154 -1.85 -2.05 9.87
CA GLU A 154 -1.72 -0.75 9.22
C GLU A 154 -0.54 0.01 9.79
N LEU A 155 0.28 0.59 8.92
CA LEU A 155 1.51 1.30 9.26
C LEU A 155 1.51 2.71 8.66
N TYR A 156 2.26 3.57 9.31
CA TYR A 156 2.52 4.94 8.88
C TYR A 156 4.02 5.17 8.88
N ALA A 157 4.57 5.53 7.73
CA ALA A 157 5.98 5.84 7.56
C ALA A 157 6.14 7.30 7.11
N VAL A 158 7.00 8.03 7.81
CA VAL A 158 7.40 9.38 7.44
C VAL A 158 8.69 9.31 6.64
N SER A 159 8.65 9.84 5.43
CA SER A 159 9.75 9.88 4.46
C SER A 159 10.46 8.53 4.32
N PRO A 160 9.79 7.50 3.76
CA PRO A 160 10.42 6.21 3.54
C PRO A 160 11.65 6.37 2.66
N ARG A 161 12.80 5.91 3.13
CA ARG A 161 14.07 5.95 2.39
C ARG A 161 14.81 4.64 2.58
N HIS A 162 15.86 4.45 1.79
CA HIS A 162 16.70 3.26 1.83
C HIS A 162 17.33 3.00 3.21
N ASP A 163 17.55 4.04 4.01
CA ASP A 163 18.16 4.02 5.34
C ASP A 163 17.12 3.95 6.47
N THR A 164 15.93 4.53 6.29
CA THR A 164 14.90 4.58 7.35
C THR A 164 13.88 3.44 7.28
N HIS A 165 13.42 3.10 6.08
CA HIS A 165 12.39 2.09 5.84
C HIS A 165 12.78 1.25 4.61
N PRO A 166 13.89 0.49 4.68
CA PRO A 166 14.51 -0.15 3.52
C PRO A 166 13.53 -1.05 2.75
N LEU A 167 12.76 -1.88 3.45
CA LEU A 167 11.85 -2.82 2.80
C LEU A 167 10.68 -2.13 2.10
N LEU A 168 10.09 -1.12 2.74
CA LEU A 168 9.04 -0.29 2.15
C LEU A 168 9.56 0.50 0.95
N TYR A 169 10.72 1.14 1.07
CA TYR A 169 11.38 1.86 -0.01
C TYR A 169 11.65 0.94 -1.20
N GLN A 170 12.19 -0.26 -0.94
CA GLN A 170 12.48 -1.26 -1.96
C GLN A 170 11.19 -1.74 -2.65
N PHE A 171 10.11 -1.97 -1.91
CA PHE A 171 8.83 -2.34 -2.48
C PHE A 171 8.30 -1.25 -3.42
N ILE A 172 8.21 0.00 -2.94
CA ILE A 172 7.67 1.13 -3.71
C ILE A 172 8.49 1.33 -4.99
N SER A 173 9.82 1.39 -4.86
CA SER A 173 10.73 1.60 -5.99
C SER A 173 10.63 0.46 -7.00
N SER A 174 10.58 -0.79 -6.54
CA SER A 174 10.50 -1.96 -7.42
C SER A 174 9.16 -2.05 -8.15
N ALA A 175 8.05 -1.73 -7.47
CA ALA A 175 6.73 -1.69 -8.08
C ALA A 175 6.63 -0.58 -9.14
N LEU A 176 7.13 0.62 -8.84
CA LEU A 176 7.10 1.72 -9.81
C LEU A 176 8.05 1.48 -10.99
N ALA A 177 9.22 0.89 -10.77
CA ALA A 177 10.13 0.48 -11.83
C ALA A 177 9.51 -0.60 -12.74
N LEU A 178 8.83 -1.59 -12.15
CA LEU A 178 8.06 -2.58 -12.89
C LEU A 178 6.99 -1.91 -13.76
N TYR A 179 6.22 -0.98 -13.20
CA TYR A 179 5.17 -0.28 -13.93
C TYR A 179 5.69 0.46 -15.16
N ARG A 180 6.70 1.32 -14.95
CA ARG A 180 7.24 2.20 -16.00
C ARG A 180 7.98 1.46 -17.10
N SER A 181 8.48 0.25 -16.82
CA SER A 181 9.16 -0.58 -17.82
C SER A 181 8.21 -1.43 -18.67
N ASN A 182 6.96 -1.62 -18.24
CA ASN A 182 6.00 -2.51 -18.90
C ASN A 182 4.81 -1.78 -19.53
N VAL A 183 4.69 -0.46 -19.36
CA VAL A 183 3.62 0.34 -19.94
C VAL A 183 4.20 1.43 -20.82
N GLU A 184 3.71 1.55 -22.05
CA GLU A 184 4.22 2.51 -23.05
C GLU A 184 4.03 3.96 -22.59
N LYS A 185 2.91 4.27 -21.94
CA LYS A 185 2.55 5.60 -21.44
C LYS A 185 2.10 5.50 -19.97
N PRO A 186 3.03 5.36 -19.01
CA PRO A 186 2.68 5.16 -17.61
C PRO A 186 2.01 6.41 -17.04
N ILE A 187 0.92 6.22 -16.30
CA ILE A 187 0.20 7.33 -15.65
C ILE A 187 1.05 7.98 -14.54
N LEU A 188 1.96 7.22 -13.92
CA LEU A 188 2.88 7.64 -12.86
C LEU A 188 4.33 7.74 -13.38
N ASN A 189 4.83 8.97 -13.52
CA ASN A 189 6.25 9.23 -13.79
C ASN A 189 7.03 9.50 -12.48
N LYS A 190 8.32 9.82 -12.57
CA LYS A 190 9.16 10.10 -11.39
C LYS A 190 8.77 11.38 -10.63
N ASN A 191 8.22 12.37 -11.32
CA ASN A 191 7.77 13.61 -10.70
C ASN A 191 6.50 13.37 -9.87
N ASP A 192 5.61 12.50 -10.34
CA ASP A 192 4.39 12.10 -9.63
C ASP A 192 4.69 11.33 -8.33
N THR A 193 5.86 10.70 -8.25
CA THR A 193 6.27 9.81 -7.15
C THR A 193 7.52 10.30 -6.44
N GLN A 194 7.79 11.61 -6.44
CA GLN A 194 8.84 12.21 -5.59
C GLN A 194 10.23 11.56 -5.76
N GLY A 195 10.54 11.06 -6.95
CA GLY A 195 11.82 10.44 -7.28
C GLY A 195 11.95 8.93 -7.05
N TYR A 196 10.93 8.26 -6.47
CA TYR A 196 10.85 6.79 -6.50
C TYR A 196 10.78 6.25 -7.93
#